data_AF-A0A372LP10-F1
#
_entry.id   AF-A0A372LP10-F1
#
_cell.length_a   1.000
_cell.length_b   1.000
_cell.length_c   1.000
_cell.angle_alpha   90.00
_cell.angle_beta   90.00
_cell.angle_gamma   90.00
#
_symmetry.space_group_name_H-M   'P 1'
#
loop_
_entity.id
_entity.type
_entity.pdbx_description
1 polymer ?
#
loop_
_entity_poly.entity_id
_entity_poly.type
_entity_poly.pdbx_seq_one_letter_code
_entity_poly.pdbx_strand_id
1 'polypeptide(L)' 'MKRTPLTSGIMYLILGTLFVLLAIQNVNRTGWGFFSYFLVLLATLDFGSGIRMILLHRKITSINKKNK' A
#
# COMPACT_ATOMS: atom_id res chain seq x y z
N MET A 1 17.78 -3.52 16.29
CA MET A 1 17.54 -2.87 14.97
C MET A 1 16.17 -2.22 14.97
N LYS A 2 16.07 -0.89 15.07
CA LYS A 2 14.79 -0.17 15.12
C LYS A 2 14.12 -0.29 13.75
N ARG A 3 13.16 -1.21 13.58
CA ARG A 3 12.32 -1.29 12.38
C ARG A 3 11.42 -0.05 12.39
N THR A 4 11.84 0.99 11.67
CA THR A 4 11.06 2.21 11.57
C THR A 4 9.76 1.88 10.82
N PRO A 5 8.57 2.11 11.40
CA PRO A 5 7.30 1.82 10.73
C PRO A 5 7.17 2.49 9.35
N LEU A 6 7.93 3.56 9.11
CA LEU A 6 8.06 4.23 7.81
C LEU A 6 8.58 3.34 6.68
N THR A 7 9.59 2.49 6.91
CA THR A 7 10.21 1.71 5.84
C THR A 7 9.31 0.56 5.37
N SER A 8 8.50 0.00 6.26
CA SER A 8 7.54 -1.04 5.88
C SER A 8 6.34 -0.47 5.11
N GLY A 9 5.91 0.77 5.35
CA GLY A 9 4.84 1.42 4.57
C GLY A 9 5.21 1.66 3.10
N ILE A 10 6.46 2.05 2.84
CA ILE A 10 6.98 2.24 1.47
C ILE A 10 7.03 0.92 0.69
N MET A 11 7.42 -0.18 1.33
CA MET A 11 7.40 -1.52 0.72
C MET A 11 5.98 -1.90 0.24
N TYR A 12 4.95 -1.63 1.04
CA TYR A 12 3.56 -1.89 0.64
C TYR A 12 3.11 -1.02 -0.54
N LEU A 13 3.52 0.24 -0.61
CA LEU A 13 3.22 1.10 -1.75
C LEU A 13 3.91 0.64 -3.04
N ILE A 14 5.16 0.21 -2.95
CA ILE A 14 5.90 -0.35 -4.09
C ILE A 14 5.21 -1.63 -4.58
N LEU A 15 4.88 -2.53 -3.65
CA LEU A 15 4.22 -3.79 -3.98
C LEU A 15 2.82 -3.58 -4.58
N GLY A 16 2.03 -2.67 -4.01
CA GLY A 16 0.72 -2.30 -4.56
C GLY A 16 0.81 -1.70 -5.96
N THR A 17 1.83 -0.88 -6.23
CA THR A 17 2.09 -0.34 -7.58
C THR A 17 2.39 -1.47 -8.57
N LEU A 18 3.15 -2.48 -8.15
CA LEU A 18 3.46 -3.65 -8.96
C LEU A 18 2.18 -4.43 -9.33
N PHE A 19 1.27 -4.62 -8.37
CA PHE A 19 -0.03 -5.23 -8.64
C PHE A 19 -0.91 -4.40 -9.59
N VAL A 20 -0.87 -3.06 -9.52
CA VAL A 20 -1.57 -2.19 -10.48
C VAL A 20 -1.02 -2.38 -11.89
N LEU A 21 0.30 -2.45 -12.07
CA LEU A 21 0.91 -2.68 -13.38
C LEU A 21 0.52 -4.05 -13.95
N LEU A 22 0.49 -5.09 -13.11
CA LEU A 22 0.02 -6.41 -13.49
C LEU A 22 -1.47 -6.38 -13.89
N ALA A 23 -2.31 -5.67 -13.13
CA ALA A 23 -3.73 -5.51 -13.46
C ALA A 23 -3.92 -4.83 -14.82
N ILE A 24 -3.19 -3.74 -15.08
CA ILE A 24 -3.24 -3.02 -16.37
C ILE A 24 -2.83 -3.94 -17.52
N GLN A 25 -1.72 -4.68 -17.37
CA GLN A 25 -1.30 -5.63 -18.40
C GLN A 25 -2.34 -6.73 -18.64
N ASN A 26 -2.97 -7.22 -17.57
CA ASN A 26 -3.99 -8.27 -17.65
C ASN A 26 -5.26 -7.76 -18.37
N VAL A 27 -5.73 -6.55 -18.02
CA VAL A 27 -6.87 -5.91 -18.70
C VAL A 27 -6.56 -5.65 -20.17
N ASN A 28 -5.34 -5.24 -20.50
CA ASN A 28 -4.97 -4.96 -21.88
C ASN A 28 -4.95 -6.24 -22.74
N ARG A 29 -4.52 -7.38 -22.17
CA ARG A 29 -4.44 -8.66 -22.90
C ARG A 29 -5.77 -9.42 -22.97
N THR A 30 -6.52 -9.46 -21.87
CA THR A 30 -7.68 -10.34 -21.69
C THR A 30 -8.97 -9.58 -21.44
N GLY A 31 -8.92 -8.25 -21.32
CA GLY A 31 -10.05 -7.43 -20.91
C GLY A 31 -10.35 -7.51 -19.42
N TRP A 32 -11.49 -6.95 -19.02
CA TRP A 32 -11.97 -6.96 -17.65
C TRP A 32 -12.51 -8.33 -17.25
N GLY A 33 -11.61 -9.23 -16.83
CA GLY A 33 -11.95 -10.55 -16.28
C GLY A 33 -11.85 -10.60 -14.75
N PHE A 34 -12.28 -11.72 -14.16
CA PHE A 34 -12.17 -11.99 -12.72
C PHE A 34 -10.76 -11.72 -12.17
N PHE A 35 -9.73 -12.15 -12.90
CA PHE A 35 -8.33 -11.99 -12.48
C PHE A 35 -7.89 -10.51 -12.42
N SER A 36 -8.42 -9.66 -13.29
CA SER A 36 -8.14 -8.23 -13.26
C SER A 36 -8.73 -7.56 -12.01
N TYR A 37 -9.97 -7.89 -11.66
CA TYR A 37 -10.58 -7.41 -10.40
C TYR A 37 -9.86 -7.96 -9.17
N PHE A 38 -9.39 -9.20 -9.22
CA PHE A 38 -8.61 -9.80 -8.15
C PHE A 38 -7.28 -9.04 -7.92
N LEU A 39 -6.56 -8.72 -8.99
CA LEU A 39 -5.31 -7.92 -8.91
C LEU A 39 -5.57 -6.50 -8.38
N VAL A 40 -6.66 -5.85 -8.80
CA VAL A 40 -7.05 -4.53 -8.30
C VAL A 40 -7.40 -4.58 -6.81
N LEU A 41 -8.08 -5.64 -6.36
CA LEU A 41 -8.41 -5.84 -4.95
C LEU A 41 -7.14 -6.01 -4.11
N LEU A 42 -6.19 -6.83 -4.56
CA LEU A 42 -4.89 -7.00 -3.91
C LEU A 42 -4.13 -5.67 -3.83
N ALA A 43 -4.03 -4.94 -4.94
CA ALA A 43 -3.40 -3.62 -4.97
C ALA A 43 -4.04 -2.68 -3.94
N THR A 44 -5.38 -2.67 -3.85
CA THR A 44 -6.10 -1.81 -2.90
C THR A 44 -5.77 -2.15 -1.45
N LEU A 45 -5.64 -3.44 -1.11
CA LEU A 45 -5.25 -3.88 0.23
C LEU A 45 -3.82 -3.45 0.60
N ASP A 46 -2.89 -3.55 -0.35
CA ASP A 46 -1.50 -3.11 -0.17
C ASP A 46 -1.41 -1.59 0.00
N PHE A 47 -2.10 -0.83 -0.85
CA PHE A 47 -2.18 0.63 -0.72
C PHE A 47 -2.83 1.05 0.59
N GLY A 48 -3.94 0.41 0.99
CA GLY A 48 -4.62 0.68 2.26
C GLY A 48 -3.71 0.43 3.47
N SER A 49 -2.92 -0.65 3.45
CA SER A 49 -1.94 -0.97 4.48
C SER A 49 -0.79 0.05 4.52
N GLY A 50 -0.30 0.47 3.34
CA GLY A 50 0.70 1.53 3.21
C GLY A 50 0.22 2.87 3.77
N ILE A 51 -1.01 3.28 3.44
CA ILE A 51 -1.63 4.51 3.95
C ILE A 51 -1.83 4.44 5.46
N ARG A 52 -2.32 3.29 5.98
CA ARG A 52 -2.50 3.08 7.43
C ARG A 52 -1.19 3.24 8.19
N MET A 53 -0.09 2.75 7.63
CA MET A 53 1.24 2.89 8.22
C MET A 53 1.71 4.35 8.27
N ILE A 54 1.47 5.11 7.20
CA ILE A 54 1.77 6.56 7.15
C ILE A 54 0.92 7.33 8.17
N LEU A 55 -0.37 7.03 8.26
CA LEU A 55 -1.27 7.62 9.26
C LEU A 55 -0.86 7.29 10.69
N LEU A 56 -0.46 6.04 10.94
CA LEU A 56 0.07 5.62 12.25
C LEU A 56 1.33 6.40 12.60
N HIS A 57 2.24 6.60 11.64
CA HIS A 57 3.43 7.41 11.85
C HIS A 57 3.08 8.87 12.21
N ARG A 58 2.14 9.50 11.49
CA ARG A 58 1.66 10.86 11.83
C ARG A 58 1.03 10.92 13.23
N LYS A 59 0.23 9.91 13.60
CA LYS A 59 -0.40 9.83 14.93
C LYS A 59 0.65 9.70 16.04
N ILE A 60 1.62 8.81 15.90
CA ILE A 60 2.71 8.61 16.88
C ILE A 60 3.54 9.90 17.04
N THR A 61 3.87 10.56 15.93
CA THR A 61 4.62 11.84 15.96
C THR A 61 3.82 12.95 16.65
N SER A 62 2.50 13.01 16.47
CA SER A 62 1.65 14.00 17.14
C SER A 62 1.56 13.78 18.66
N ILE A 63 1.54 12.53 19.12
CA ILE A 63 1.50 12.19 20.55
C ILE A 63 2.83 12.52 21.22
N ASN A 64 3.96 12.19 20.58
CA ASN A 64 5.29 12.55 21.10
C ASN A 64 5.52 14.06 21.19
N LYS A 65 4.93 14.85 20.28
CA LYS A 65 5.05 16.31 20.30
C LYS A 65 4.18 16.98 21.38
N LYS A 66 3.18 16.29 21.92
CA LYS A 66 2.31 16.78 23.00
C LYS A 66 2.89 16.52 24.40
N ASN A 67 3.84 15.58 24.51
CA ASN A 67 4.50 15.19 25.75
C ASN A 67 5.89 15.85 25.92
N LYS A 68 6.24 16.85 25.11
CA LYS A 68 7.45 17.66 25.21
C LYS A 68 7.07 19.12 25.29
#